data_AF-A0A971U676-F1
#
_entry.id   AF-A0A971U676-F1
#
_cell.length_a   1.000
_cell.length_b   1.000
_cell.length_c   1.000
_cell.angle_alpha   90.00
_cell.angle_beta   90.00
_cell.angle_gamma   90.00
#
_symmetry.space_group_name_H-M   'P 1'
#
loop_
_entity.id
_entity.type
_entity.pdbx_description
1 polymer ?
#
loop_
_entity_poly.entity_id
_entity_poly.type
_entity_poly.pdbx_seq_one_letter_code
_entity_poly.pdbx_strand_id
1 'polypeptide(L)' 'LHAETLYVRVLALDEFEERAHRGVMWCRARLGDLAGAGRQFRECNRITSSELGVSPQPDTLRLNALIQEGEVPVKPI' A
#
# COMPACT_ATOMS: atom_id res chain seq x y z
N LEU A 1 -5.36 8.96 -11.26
CA LEU A 1 -6.49 8.00 -11.40
C LEU A 1 -6.14 6.75 -12.21
N HIS A 2 -5.37 6.81 -13.32
CA HIS A 2 -5.01 5.60 -14.10
C HIS A 2 -4.03 4.63 -13.42
N ALA A 3 -3.07 5.12 -12.63
CA ALA A 3 -2.02 4.26 -12.04
C ALA A 3 -2.54 3.30 -10.95
N GLU A 4 -3.47 3.75 -10.10
CA GLU A 4 -4.05 2.91 -9.03
C GLU A 4 -4.74 1.66 -9.61
N THR A 5 -5.42 1.80 -10.75
CA THR A 5 -6.14 0.69 -11.40
C THR A 5 -5.20 -0.44 -11.80
N LEU A 6 -3.96 -0.16 -12.19
CA LEU A 6 -2.98 -1.19 -12.53
C LEU A 6 -2.60 -2.02 -11.30
N TYR A 7 -2.37 -1.37 -10.17
CA TYR A 7 -2.06 -2.07 -8.92
C TYR A 7 -3.26 -2.87 -8.40
N VAL A 8 -4.48 -2.32 -8.49
CA VAL A 8 -5.70 -3.05 -8.12
C VAL A 8 -5.89 -4.30 -8.97
N ARG A 9 -5.56 -4.24 -10.27
CA ARG A 9 -5.59 -5.44 -11.13
C ARG A 9 -4.57 -6.49 -10.72
N VAL A 10 -3.38 -6.09 -10.28
CA VAL A 10 -2.39 -7.03 -9.72
C VAL A 10 -2.94 -7.69 -8.45
N LEU A 11 -3.53 -6.91 -7.54
CA LEU A 11 -4.12 -7.45 -6.30
C LEU A 11 -5.30 -8.38 -6.55
N ALA A 12 -6.05 -8.17 -7.64
CA ALA A 12 -7.11 -9.09 -8.04
C ALA A 12 -6.59 -10.44 -8.57
N LEU A 13 -5.32 -10.49 -9.03
CA LEU A 13 -4.67 -11.73 -9.46
C LEU A 13 -3.92 -12.40 -8.31
N ASP A 14 -3.27 -11.61 -7.46
CA ASP A 14 -2.51 -12.05 -6.30
C ASP A 14 -2.62 -11.01 -5.18
N GLU A 15 -3.40 -11.33 -4.15
CA GLU A 15 -3.59 -10.44 -2.99
C GLU A 15 -2.35 -10.36 -2.07
N PHE A 16 -1.34 -11.23 -2.28
CA PHE A 16 -0.09 -11.22 -1.51
C PHE A 16 0.98 -10.30 -2.10
N GLU A 17 0.75 -9.69 -3.27
CA GLU A 17 1.71 -8.77 -3.91
C GLU A 17 1.78 -7.43 -3.17
N GLU A 18 2.60 -7.37 -2.11
CA GLU A 18 2.81 -6.18 -1.29
C GLU A 18 3.24 -4.95 -2.08
N ARG A 19 3.98 -5.13 -3.18
CA ARG A 19 4.35 -4.03 -4.09
C ARG A 19 3.12 -3.36 -4.69
N ALA A 20 2.07 -4.13 -5.01
CA ALA A 20 0.83 -3.59 -5.51
C ALA A 20 0.04 -2.89 -4.39
N HIS A 21 0.04 -3.40 -3.16
CA HIS A 21 -0.49 -2.67 -2.00
C HIS A 21 0.18 -1.31 -1.83
N ARG A 22 1.52 -1.26 -1.89
CA ARG A 22 2.28 0.00 -1.83
C ARG A 22 1.93 0.95 -2.98
N GLY A 23 1.75 0.42 -4.18
CA GLY A 23 1.33 1.21 -5.33
C GLY A 23 -0.03 1.90 -5.12
N VAL A 24 -1.01 1.18 -4.56
CA VAL A 24 -2.32 1.76 -4.19
C VAL A 24 -2.17 2.79 -3.07
N MET A 25 -1.41 2.48 -2.01
CA MET A 25 -1.12 3.41 -0.91
C MET A 25 -0.51 4.71 -1.43
N TRP A 26 0.51 4.61 -2.27
CA TRP A 26 1.20 5.74 -2.87
C TRP A 26 0.27 6.57 -3.75
N CYS A 27 -0.53 5.93 -4.62
CA CYS A 27 -1.48 6.65 -5.48
C CYS A 27 -2.49 7.47 -4.67
N ARG A 28 -3.08 6.86 -3.64
CA ARG A 28 -4.08 7.51 -2.77
C ARG A 28 -3.45 8.66 -1.98
N ALA A 29 -2.28 8.43 -1.39
CA ALA A 29 -1.57 9.46 -0.63
C ALA A 29 -1.15 10.66 -1.51
N ARG A 30 -0.66 10.43 -2.75
CA ARG A 30 -0.35 11.50 -3.72
C ARG A 30 -1.58 12.31 -4.13
N LEU A 31 -2.79 11.76 -4.00
CA LEU A 31 -4.06 12.44 -4.26
C LEU A 31 -4.65 13.11 -3.00
N GLY A 32 -3.96 13.03 -1.85
CA GLY A 32 -4.43 13.57 -0.57
C GLY A 32 -5.37 12.64 0.21
N ASP A 33 -5.66 11.43 -0.29
CA ASP A 33 -6.47 10.44 0.42
C ASP A 33 -5.62 9.61 1.40
N LEU A 34 -5.17 10.26 2.47
CA LEU A 34 -4.38 9.61 3.53
C LEU A 34 -5.19 8.51 4.24
N ALA A 35 -6.49 8.71 4.41
CA ALA A 35 -7.37 7.74 5.03
C ALA A 35 -7.48 6.45 4.19
N GLY A 36 -7.61 6.58 2.87
CA GLY A 36 -7.65 5.46 1.94
C GLY A 36 -6.31 4.76 1.78
N ALA A 37 -5.20 5.48 1.86
CA ALA A 37 -3.87 4.87 1.94
C ALA A 37 -3.69 4.07 3.23
N GLY A 38 -4.10 4.61 4.38
CA GLY A 38 -4.06 3.90 5.67
C GLY A 38 -4.98 2.67 5.71
N ARG A 39 -6.16 2.73 5.06
CA ARG A 39 -7.01 1.54 4.87
C ARG A 39 -6.29 0.45 4.07
N GLN A 40 -5.61 0.83 2.99
CA GLN A 40 -4.87 -0.14 2.16
C GLN A 40 -3.72 -0.80 2.91
N PHE A 41 -2.99 -0.04 3.73
CA PHE A 41 -1.94 -0.60 4.60
C PHE A 41 -2.50 -1.62 5.58
N ARG A 42 -3.61 -1.31 6.25
CA ARG A 42 -4.25 -2.26 7.19
C ARG A 42 -4.68 -3.55 6.50
N GLU A 43 -5.17 -3.45 5.27
CA GLU A 43 -5.53 -4.63 4.48
C GLU A 43 -4.31 -5.48 4.12
N CYS A 44 -3.23 -4.85 3.65
CA CYS A 44 -1.95 -5.53 3.42
C CYS A 44 -1.49 -6.26 4.70
N ASN A 45 -1.46 -5.55 5.84
CA ASN A 45 -1.07 -6.12 7.12
C ASN A 45 -1.98 -7.28 7.56
N ARG A 46 -3.29 -7.17 7.32
CA ARG A 46 -4.25 -8.24 7.61
C ARG A 46 -3.90 -9.48 6.79
N ILE A 47 -3.73 -9.36 5.48
CA ILE A 47 -3.44 -10.47 4.57
C ILE A 47 -2.11 -11.14 4.95
N THR A 48 -1.03 -10.37 5.09
CA THR A 48 0.29 -10.92 5.42
C THR A 48 0.30 -11.57 6.82
N SER A 49 -0.37 -10.95 7.80
CA SER A 49 -0.39 -11.49 9.16
C SER A 49 -1.30 -12.70 9.32
N SER A 50 -2.47 -12.74 8.66
CA SER A 50 -3.43 -13.83 8.83
C SER A 50 -3.03 -15.10 8.08
N GLU A 51 -2.47 -14.94 6.87
CA GLU A 51 -2.20 -16.08 5.99
C GLU A 51 -0.74 -16.55 6.06
N LEU A 52 0.21 -15.61 6.23
CA LEU A 52 1.65 -15.94 6.23
C LEU A 52 2.26 -15.89 7.63
N GLY A 53 1.55 -15.32 8.62
CA GLY A 53 2.07 -15.16 9.98
C GLY A 53 3.28 -14.21 10.08
N VAL A 54 3.47 -13.33 9.09
CA VAL A 54 4.58 -12.38 9.04
C VAL A 54 4.10 -10.94 8.98
N SER A 55 4.96 -10.02 9.41
CA SER A 55 4.76 -8.59 9.24
C SER A 55 4.91 -8.18 7.77
N PRO A 56 4.30 -7.06 7.33
CA PRO A 56 4.56 -6.48 6.02
C PRO A 56 6.06 -6.22 5.79
N GLN A 57 6.46 -6.24 4.52
CA GLN A 57 7.81 -5.92 4.10
C GLN A 57 8.27 -4.55 4.63
N PRO A 58 9.60 -4.37 4.86
CA PRO A 58 10.16 -3.11 5.35
C PRO A 58 9.75 -1.89 4.52
N ASP A 59 9.67 -2.01 3.20
CA ASP A 59 9.24 -0.92 2.32
C ASP A 59 7.77 -0.54 2.52
N THR A 60 6.91 -1.52 2.85
CA THR A 60 5.50 -1.30 3.13
C THR A 60 5.33 -0.53 4.44
N LEU A 61 6.09 -0.92 5.47
CA LEU A 61 6.14 -0.23 6.75
C LEU A 61 6.68 1.19 6.60
N ARG A 62 7.76 1.37 5.83
CA ARG A 62 8.38 2.67 5.56
C ARG A 62 7.42 3.62 4.84
N LEU A 63 6.73 3.15 3.80
CA LEU A 63 5.76 3.96 3.09
C LEU A 63 4.61 4.38 4.01
N ASN A 64 4.10 3.48 4.85
CA ASN A 64 3.06 3.83 5.81
C ASN A 64 3.54 4.89 6.81
N ALA A 65 4.76 4.78 7.33
CA ALA A 65 5.34 5.77 8.24
C ALA A 65 5.39 7.17 7.61
N LEU A 66 5.92 7.29 6.39
CA LEU A 66 5.95 8.55 5.64
C LEU A 66 4.55 9.14 5.47
N ILE A 67 3.56 8.32 5.08
CA ILE A 67 2.18 8.76 4.89
C ILE A 67 1.57 9.29 6.20
N GLN A 68 1.87 8.67 7.35
CA GLN A 68 1.42 9.17 8.65
C GLN A 68 2.05 10.52 9.02
N GLU A 69 3.26 10.78 8.55
CA GLU A 69 3.96 12.06 8.70
C GLU A 69 3.49 13.11 7.68
N GLY A 70 2.56 12.76 6.79
CA GLY A 70 2.09 13.63 5.71
C GLY A 70 3.06 13.72 4.53
N GLU A 71 4.07 12.86 4.50
CA GLU A 71 5.05 12.78 3.43
C GLU A 71 4.69 11.68 2.43
N VAL A 72 4.93 11.94 1.15
CA VAL A 72 4.74 10.94 0.09
C VAL A 72 5.90 10.99 -0.89
N PRO A 73 6.64 9.87 -1.07
CA PRO A 73 7.72 9.80 -2.05
C PRO A 73 7.30 10.27 -3.45
N VAL A 74 8.21 10.92 -4.17
CA VAL A 74 7.94 11.38 -5.55
C VAL A 74 7.77 10.20 -6.52
N LYS A 75 8.42 9.06 -6.23
CA LYS A 75 8.30 7.81 -6.96
C LYS A 75 7.81 6.70 -6.03
N PRO A 76 7.04 5.71 -6.52
CA PRO A 76 6.64 4.56 -5.71
C PRO A 76 7.86 3.77 -5.20
N ILE A 77 7.75 3.23 -3.98
CA ILE A 77 8.75 2.40 -3.29
C ILE A 77 8.48 0.92 -3.59
#